data_AF-A0A4S1WLP9-F1
#
_entry.id   AF-A0A4S1WLP9-F1
#
_cell.length_a   1.000
_cell.length_b   1.000
_cell.length_c   1.000
_cell.angle_alpha   90.00
_cell.angle_beta   90.00
_cell.angle_gamma   90.00
#
_symmetry.space_group_name_H-M   'P 1'
#
loop_
_entity.id
_entity.type
_entity.pdbx_description
1 polymer ?
#
loop_
_entity_poly.entity_id
_entity_poly.type
_entity_poly.pdbx_seq_one_letter_code
_entity_poly.pdbx_strand_id
1 'polypeptide(L)'
;MASPNALFATLRPGDAPPWLAALLGSARRSSPNGDYFEWDDKQLWLAANGDVANGDVAKAVCTASFPPDIAIEGLHIGMPIAAARGALPELHSPGAVNANLLHGWMPAGRPWGLLLEELEGKIRSISMLVRGALDRRLEEVVRERSDAARIWDAPPAADRWTMIDDPDALLEVWLGSQTTRAPWSNTPAGIYAAYAAWLKAATPDQWHSAARFHNWSYSLGPLFFISRHPACELATALHILYAADLRWVARFGFNPAAVPTHSHATLRLITGICDRIRRDCYARSLAFDPARDFGRNAPRIDLGPGFPAQLEGREPRPVPFDDGYPIAVWEAVGVVYTH
;
A
#
# COMPACT_ATOMS: atom_id res chain seq x y z
N MET A 1 -17.07 -17.22 32.94
CA MET A 1 -16.58 -16.01 32.26
C MET A 1 -16.99 -16.10 30.80
N ALA A 2 -17.56 -15.05 30.22
CA ALA A 2 -17.83 -15.03 28.78
C ALA A 2 -16.52 -15.17 28.01
N SER A 3 -16.53 -15.81 26.84
CA SER A 3 -15.33 -15.83 25.98
C SER A 3 -14.99 -14.39 25.58
N PRO A 4 -13.69 -14.04 25.43
CA PRO A 4 -13.29 -12.72 24.92
C PRO A 4 -14.03 -12.33 23.63
N ASN A 5 -14.33 -13.32 22.80
CA ASN A 5 -15.11 -13.23 21.58
C ASN A 5 -16.54 -12.68 21.78
N ALA A 6 -17.27 -13.15 22.80
CA ALA A 6 -18.63 -12.68 23.07
C ALA A 6 -18.65 -11.22 23.56
N LEU A 7 -17.56 -10.74 24.17
CA LEU A 7 -17.43 -9.37 24.66
C LEU A 7 -17.21 -8.39 23.51
N PHE A 8 -16.55 -8.81 22.42
CA PHE A 8 -16.36 -7.96 21.25
C PHE A 8 -17.69 -7.60 20.56
N ALA A 9 -18.67 -8.50 20.56
CA ALA A 9 -20.01 -8.24 20.03
C ALA A 9 -20.75 -7.12 20.78
N THR A 10 -20.31 -6.78 22.00
CA THR A 10 -20.95 -5.77 22.87
C THR A 10 -20.30 -4.39 22.82
N LEU A 11 -19.13 -4.24 22.17
CA LEU A 11 -18.44 -2.96 22.06
C LEU A 11 -19.24 -1.95 21.23
N ARG A 12 -19.44 -0.73 21.73
CA ARG A 12 -20.13 0.34 21.00
C ARG A 12 -19.30 1.64 21.02
N PRO A 13 -19.33 2.42 19.92
CA PRO A 13 -18.81 3.78 19.96
C PRO A 13 -19.57 4.62 21.01
N GLY A 14 -18.85 5.39 21.81
CA GLY A 14 -19.36 6.13 22.96
C GLY A 14 -19.11 5.47 24.30
N ASP A 15 -18.63 4.22 24.32
CA ASP A 15 -18.30 3.55 25.56
C ASP A 15 -16.92 4.04 26.10
N ALA A 16 -16.75 4.13 27.43
CA ALA A 16 -15.56 4.72 28.07
C ALA A 16 -14.30 3.81 28.14
N PRO A 17 -13.06 4.30 28.02
CA PRO A 17 -11.87 3.43 28.08
C PRO A 17 -11.67 2.56 29.34
N PRO A 18 -12.02 3.00 30.57
CA PRO A 18 -11.74 2.23 31.78
C PRO A 18 -12.45 0.87 31.84
N TRP A 19 -13.66 0.74 31.28
CA TRP A 19 -14.35 -0.55 31.26
C TRP A 19 -13.79 -1.47 30.16
N LEU A 20 -13.24 -0.91 29.07
CA LEU A 20 -12.59 -1.69 28.01
C LEU A 20 -11.35 -2.43 28.52
N ALA A 21 -10.52 -1.77 29.33
CA ALA A 21 -9.35 -2.40 29.93
C ALA A 21 -9.75 -3.54 30.87
N ALA A 22 -10.87 -3.40 31.59
CA ALA A 22 -11.43 -4.46 32.42
C ALA A 22 -12.02 -5.62 31.59
N LEU A 23 -12.54 -5.31 30.40
CA LEU A 23 -13.20 -6.27 29.50
C LEU A 23 -12.21 -7.06 28.62
N LEU A 24 -11.23 -6.37 28.06
CA LEU A 24 -10.31 -6.85 27.02
C LEU A 24 -8.89 -7.10 27.56
N GLY A 25 -8.62 -6.71 28.81
CA GLY A 25 -7.29 -6.69 29.37
C GLY A 25 -6.44 -5.54 28.83
N SER A 26 -5.13 -5.59 29.08
CA SER A 26 -4.18 -4.58 28.62
C SER A 26 -4.06 -4.58 27.09
N ALA A 27 -4.09 -3.40 26.47
CA ALA A 27 -3.81 -3.25 25.05
C ALA A 27 -2.40 -3.76 24.73
N ARG A 28 -2.23 -4.42 23.59
CA ARG A 28 -0.92 -4.87 23.12
C ARG A 28 -0.08 -3.72 22.60
N ARG A 29 -0.74 -2.75 21.95
CA ARG A 29 -0.14 -1.50 21.48
C ARG A 29 -1.06 -0.35 21.81
N SER A 30 -0.47 0.77 22.20
CA SER A 30 -1.15 2.05 22.25
C SER A 30 -0.33 3.10 21.52
N SER A 31 -0.98 4.09 20.91
CA SER A 31 -0.23 5.26 20.44
C SER A 31 0.33 6.05 21.63
N PRO A 32 1.44 6.79 21.46
CA PRO A 32 2.00 7.63 22.51
C PRO A 32 1.01 8.66 23.08
N ASN A 33 0.03 9.06 22.27
CA ASN A 33 -0.98 10.06 22.63
C ASN A 33 -2.25 9.44 23.24
N GLY A 34 -2.36 8.11 23.29
CA GLY A 34 -3.55 7.42 23.82
C GLY A 34 -4.75 7.36 22.87
N ASP A 35 -4.61 7.85 21.63
CA ASP A 35 -5.69 7.88 20.61
C ASP A 35 -5.94 6.52 19.92
N TYR A 36 -5.14 5.51 20.25
CA TYR A 36 -5.19 4.23 19.56
C TYR A 36 -4.84 3.11 20.51
N PHE A 37 -5.56 2.00 20.37
CA PHE A 37 -5.28 0.79 21.11
C PHE A 37 -5.55 -0.46 20.25
N GLU A 38 -4.61 -1.40 20.26
CA GLU A 38 -4.67 -2.66 19.51
C GLU A 38 -4.81 -3.83 20.47
N TRP A 39 -5.81 -4.69 20.25
CA TRP A 39 -6.02 -5.93 21.01
C TRP A 39 -6.04 -7.12 20.07
N ASP A 40 -5.19 -8.10 20.40
CA ASP A 40 -5.03 -9.41 19.76
C ASP A 40 -4.67 -9.37 18.26
N ASP A 41 -3.80 -10.28 17.79
CA ASP A 41 -3.10 -10.33 16.48
C ASP A 41 -3.87 -9.80 15.24
N LYS A 42 -4.09 -8.48 15.19
CA LYS A 42 -4.80 -7.70 14.16
C LYS A 42 -6.30 -7.97 14.02
N GLN A 43 -6.95 -8.67 14.94
CA GLN A 43 -8.36 -9.06 14.80
C GLN A 43 -9.32 -7.89 15.05
N LEU A 44 -9.04 -7.07 16.08
CA LEU A 44 -9.84 -5.91 16.46
C LEU A 44 -8.95 -4.69 16.65
N TRP A 45 -9.37 -3.58 16.04
CA TRP A 45 -8.68 -2.29 16.13
C TRP A 45 -9.64 -1.30 16.78
N LEU A 46 -9.28 -0.76 17.95
CA LEU A 46 -10.05 0.29 18.60
C LEU A 46 -9.27 1.60 18.51
N ALA A 47 -9.89 2.60 17.91
CA ALA A 47 -9.36 3.96 17.89
C ALA A 47 -10.25 4.83 18.77
N ALA A 48 -9.69 5.30 19.88
CA ALA A 48 -10.30 6.35 20.68
C ALA A 48 -9.97 7.66 19.98
N ASN A 49 -10.95 8.47 19.57
CA ASN A 49 -10.56 9.81 19.08
C ASN A 49 -10.11 10.61 20.29
N GLY A 50 -8.93 11.22 20.22
CA GLY A 50 -8.52 12.33 21.09
C GLY A 50 -9.40 13.58 20.98
N ASP A 51 -10.45 13.53 20.16
CA ASP A 51 -11.37 14.63 19.82
C ASP A 51 -12.66 14.61 20.67
N VAL A 52 -12.91 13.53 21.44
CA VAL A 52 -14.01 13.50 22.42
C VAL A 52 -13.41 13.81 23.77
N ALA A 53 -13.78 14.97 24.35
CA ALA A 53 -13.24 15.48 25.61
C ALA A 53 -13.31 14.52 26.82
N ASN A 54 -14.00 13.38 26.68
CA ASN A 54 -14.24 12.38 27.72
C ASN A 54 -13.47 11.06 27.52
N GLY A 55 -12.70 10.91 26.42
CA GLY A 55 -11.94 9.70 26.13
C GLY A 55 -12.75 8.56 25.49
N ASP A 56 -14.01 8.76 25.12
CA ASP A 56 -14.88 7.70 24.60
C ASP A 56 -14.39 7.09 23.29
N VAL A 57 -14.72 5.81 23.06
CA VAL A 57 -14.41 5.12 21.79
C VAL A 57 -15.15 5.80 20.64
N ALA A 58 -14.42 6.44 19.75
CA ALA A 58 -15.02 7.06 18.57
C ALA A 58 -15.13 6.10 17.39
N LYS A 59 -14.25 5.09 17.34
CA LYS A 59 -14.15 4.15 16.23
C LYS A 59 -13.72 2.76 16.72
N ALA A 60 -14.46 1.75 16.28
CA ALA A 60 -14.08 0.35 16.44
C ALA A 60 -14.07 -0.32 15.07
N VAL A 61 -13.01 -1.03 14.72
CA VAL A 61 -12.82 -1.69 13.42
C VAL A 61 -12.52 -3.16 13.62
N CYS A 62 -13.38 -3.99 13.07
CA CYS A 62 -13.18 -5.43 12.96
C CYS A 62 -12.64 -5.72 11.56
N THR A 63 -11.48 -6.37 11.46
CA THR A 63 -10.83 -6.64 10.17
C THR A 63 -11.02 -8.08 9.72
N ALA A 64 -10.41 -8.47 8.60
CA ALA A 64 -10.52 -9.81 8.02
C ALA A 64 -10.11 -10.95 8.97
N SER A 65 -9.33 -10.67 10.01
CA SER A 65 -8.92 -11.65 11.02
C SER A 65 -9.90 -11.76 12.19
N PHE A 66 -10.95 -10.94 12.24
CA PHE A 66 -11.96 -11.00 13.29
C PHE A 66 -12.77 -12.30 13.19
N PRO A 67 -13.08 -12.98 14.32
CA PRO A 67 -13.75 -14.27 14.28
C PRO A 67 -15.09 -14.22 13.52
N PRO A 68 -15.28 -15.06 12.50
CA PRO A 68 -16.46 -14.98 11.61
C PRO A 68 -17.76 -15.42 12.29
N ASP A 69 -17.68 -16.05 13.44
CA ASP A 69 -18.81 -16.47 14.29
C ASP A 69 -19.35 -15.34 15.18
N ILE A 70 -18.62 -14.21 15.30
CA ILE A 70 -19.05 -13.06 16.08
C ILE A 70 -19.82 -12.09 15.19
N ALA A 71 -21.09 -11.88 15.53
CA ALA A 71 -21.95 -10.93 14.85
C ALA A 71 -21.97 -9.54 15.53
N ILE A 72 -21.88 -8.49 14.73
CA ILE A 72 -22.03 -7.08 15.11
C ILE A 72 -23.29 -6.58 14.42
N GLU A 73 -24.38 -6.39 15.18
CA GLU A 73 -25.70 -6.02 14.62
C GLU A 73 -26.17 -7.01 13.53
N GLY A 74 -25.91 -8.30 13.74
CA GLY A 74 -26.23 -9.34 12.77
C GLY A 74 -25.24 -9.46 11.61
N LEU A 75 -24.22 -8.61 11.52
CA LEU A 75 -23.17 -8.68 10.49
C LEU A 75 -21.94 -9.44 10.99
N HIS A 76 -21.23 -10.16 10.13
CA HIS A 76 -19.94 -10.76 10.46
C HIS A 76 -18.98 -10.70 9.28
N ILE A 77 -17.68 -10.85 9.55
CA ILE A 77 -16.64 -10.87 8.52
C ILE A 77 -16.83 -12.09 7.61
N GLY A 78 -16.72 -11.87 6.29
CA GLY A 78 -16.97 -12.88 5.28
C GLY A 78 -18.44 -13.03 4.88
N MET A 79 -19.37 -12.35 5.56
CA MET A 79 -20.78 -12.32 5.17
C MET A 79 -20.94 -11.76 3.73
N PRO A 80 -21.74 -12.39 2.85
CA PRO A 80 -22.05 -11.82 1.54
C PRO A 80 -22.75 -10.47 1.66
N ILE A 81 -22.40 -9.49 0.83
CA ILE A 81 -23.00 -8.14 0.87
C ILE A 81 -24.52 -8.17 0.66
N ALA A 82 -25.03 -9.08 -0.17
CA ALA A 82 -26.47 -9.26 -0.35
C ALA A 82 -27.17 -9.68 0.96
N ALA A 83 -26.54 -10.56 1.75
CA ALA A 83 -27.05 -10.95 3.05
C ALA A 83 -26.93 -9.80 4.07
N ALA A 84 -25.84 -9.04 4.02
CA ALA A 84 -25.64 -7.86 4.88
C ALA A 84 -26.76 -6.81 4.69
N ARG A 85 -27.12 -6.51 3.44
CA ARG A 85 -28.24 -5.60 3.11
C ARG A 85 -29.60 -6.15 3.53
N GLY A 86 -29.77 -7.46 3.53
CA GLY A 86 -30.98 -8.10 4.07
C GLY A 86 -31.07 -8.01 5.59
N ALA A 87 -29.94 -8.10 6.28
CA ALA A 87 -29.85 -7.98 7.73
C ALA A 87 -30.00 -6.54 8.23
N LEU A 88 -29.45 -5.58 7.49
CA LEU A 88 -29.54 -4.14 7.78
C LEU A 88 -29.95 -3.37 6.51
N PRO A 89 -31.27 -3.16 6.30
CA PRO A 89 -31.80 -2.44 5.14
C PRO A 89 -31.32 -0.98 5.02
N GLU A 90 -30.84 -0.39 6.12
CA GLU A 90 -30.28 0.96 6.21
C GLU A 90 -28.85 1.06 5.63
N LEU A 91 -28.25 -0.05 5.21
CA LEU A 91 -26.96 -0.04 4.52
C LEU A 91 -27.12 0.46 3.09
N HIS A 92 -26.56 1.63 2.84
CA HIS A 92 -26.51 2.27 1.54
C HIS A 92 -25.09 2.28 0.99
N SER A 93 -24.94 2.20 -0.32
CA SER A 93 -23.68 2.57 -0.95
C SER A 93 -23.62 4.10 -1.02
N PRO A 94 -22.44 4.74 -0.83
CA PRO A 94 -22.27 6.19 -1.02
C PRO A 94 -22.38 6.62 -2.50
N GLY A 95 -23.13 5.87 -3.33
CA GLY A 95 -23.26 6.06 -4.77
C GLY A 95 -22.06 5.53 -5.56
N ALA A 96 -21.90 6.02 -6.79
CA ALA A 96 -20.83 5.63 -7.72
C ALA A 96 -19.39 5.93 -7.24
N VAL A 97 -19.25 6.54 -6.06
CA VAL A 97 -18.00 7.09 -5.52
C VAL A 97 -17.08 5.98 -4.98
N ASN A 98 -17.64 4.92 -4.38
CA ASN A 98 -16.88 3.72 -4.01
C ASN A 98 -17.80 2.50 -3.93
N ALA A 99 -17.77 1.67 -4.98
CA ALA A 99 -18.58 0.45 -5.05
C ALA A 99 -18.29 -0.55 -3.93
N ASN A 100 -17.10 -0.47 -3.31
CA ASN A 100 -16.67 -1.37 -2.26
C ASN A 100 -16.95 -0.83 -0.85
N LEU A 101 -17.67 0.28 -0.71
CA LEU A 101 -18.07 0.83 0.59
C LEU A 101 -19.58 0.80 0.73
N LEU A 102 -20.02 0.37 1.91
CA LEU A 102 -21.40 0.50 2.36
C LEU A 102 -21.37 1.26 3.67
N HIS A 103 -22.33 2.16 3.87
CA HIS A 103 -22.51 2.83 5.14
C HIS A 103 -23.97 2.83 5.53
N GLY A 104 -24.25 2.85 6.83
CA GLY A 104 -25.62 2.90 7.33
C GLY A 104 -25.67 3.55 8.69
N TRP A 105 -26.73 4.31 8.92
CA TRP A 105 -27.06 4.76 10.27
C TRP A 105 -27.84 3.66 10.96
N MET A 106 -27.50 3.40 12.21
CA MET A 106 -28.35 2.54 13.02
C MET A 106 -29.71 3.22 13.26
N PRO A 107 -30.79 2.44 13.48
CA PRO A 107 -32.12 2.97 13.76
C PRO A 107 -32.14 4.00 14.90
N ALA A 108 -33.18 4.85 14.87
CA ALA A 108 -33.32 6.03 15.72
C ALA A 108 -32.96 5.77 17.20
N GLY A 109 -32.03 6.58 17.73
CA GLY A 109 -31.59 6.53 19.13
C GLY A 109 -30.13 6.12 19.34
N ARG A 110 -29.41 5.64 18.30
CA ARG A 110 -27.98 5.32 18.42
C ARG A 110 -27.08 6.45 17.88
N PRO A 111 -26.01 6.85 18.60
CA PRO A 111 -25.14 7.97 18.20
C PRO A 111 -24.07 7.59 17.15
N TRP A 112 -24.16 6.39 16.57
CA TRP A 112 -23.13 5.82 15.71
C TRP A 112 -23.74 5.11 14.48
N GLY A 113 -22.90 4.91 13.47
CA GLY A 113 -23.23 4.19 12.25
C GLY A 113 -22.15 3.18 11.88
N LEU A 114 -22.38 2.49 10.78
CA LEU A 114 -21.52 1.47 10.23
C LEU A 114 -20.88 1.93 8.92
N LEU A 115 -19.63 1.52 8.70
CA LEU A 115 -18.93 1.59 7.44
C LEU A 115 -18.33 0.21 7.17
N LEU A 116 -18.77 -0.42 6.08
CA LEU A 116 -18.35 -1.75 5.66
C LEU A 116 -17.45 -1.62 4.43
N GLU A 117 -16.33 -2.33 4.43
CA GLU A 117 -15.52 -2.52 3.23
C GLU A 117 -15.83 -3.88 2.62
N GLU A 118 -16.11 -3.88 1.32
CA GLU A 118 -16.32 -5.07 0.51
C GLU A 118 -15.01 -5.54 -0.13
N LEU A 119 -14.82 -6.86 -0.15
CA LEU A 119 -13.88 -7.53 -1.02
C LEU A 119 -14.55 -8.76 -1.63
N GLU A 120 -14.56 -8.86 -2.95
CA GLU A 120 -15.10 -10.03 -3.68
C GLU A 120 -16.54 -10.39 -3.27
N GLY A 121 -17.41 -9.38 -3.12
CA GLY A 121 -18.82 -9.59 -2.75
C GLY A 121 -19.07 -9.94 -1.27
N LYS A 122 -18.03 -9.88 -0.42
CA LYS A 122 -18.11 -10.21 1.02
C LYS A 122 -17.62 -9.06 1.90
N ILE A 123 -18.10 -9.00 3.14
CA ILE A 123 -17.60 -8.06 4.16
C ILE A 123 -16.16 -8.41 4.50
N ARG A 124 -15.24 -7.48 4.24
CA ARG A 124 -13.83 -7.55 4.62
C ARG A 124 -13.57 -6.88 5.96
N SER A 125 -14.24 -5.76 6.22
CA SER A 125 -14.11 -5.02 7.48
C SER A 125 -15.44 -4.39 7.88
N ILE A 126 -15.64 -4.26 9.19
CA ILE A 126 -16.78 -3.58 9.80
C ILE A 126 -16.21 -2.49 10.69
N SER A 127 -16.48 -1.23 10.36
CA SER A 127 -16.14 -0.09 11.19
C SER A 127 -17.41 0.49 11.82
N MET A 128 -17.43 0.60 13.14
CA MET A 128 -18.45 1.34 13.89
C MET A 128 -17.90 2.72 14.22
N LEU A 129 -18.61 3.78 13.86
CA LEU A 129 -18.16 5.16 14.05
C LEU A 129 -19.24 6.02 14.68
N VAL A 130 -18.89 6.89 15.63
CA VAL A 130 -19.78 7.97 16.07
C VAL A 130 -20.15 8.88 14.90
N ARG A 131 -21.31 9.54 14.96
CA ARG A 131 -21.88 10.27 13.82
C ARG A 131 -20.91 11.23 13.14
N GLY A 132 -20.31 12.16 13.90
CA GLY A 132 -19.35 13.11 13.34
C GLY A 132 -18.06 12.46 12.80
N ALA A 133 -17.70 11.25 13.25
CA ALA A 133 -16.56 10.52 12.69
C ALA A 133 -16.94 9.79 11.39
N LEU A 134 -18.16 9.26 11.30
CA LEU A 134 -18.66 8.66 10.06
C LEU A 134 -18.81 9.72 8.96
N ASP A 135 -19.41 10.86 9.27
CA ASP A 135 -19.60 11.97 8.32
C ASP A 135 -18.25 12.45 7.76
N ARG A 136 -17.28 12.76 8.64
CA ARG A 136 -15.92 13.14 8.24
C ARG A 136 -15.26 12.08 7.35
N ARG A 137 -15.42 10.80 7.69
CA ARG A 137 -14.82 9.72 6.89
C ARG A 137 -15.48 9.60 5.51
N LEU A 138 -16.79 9.76 5.41
CA LEU A 138 -17.50 9.78 4.14
C LEU A 138 -17.05 10.98 3.28
N GLU A 139 -16.91 12.16 3.88
CA GLU A 139 -16.38 13.36 3.22
C GLU A 139 -14.94 13.17 2.73
N GLU A 140 -14.07 12.55 3.53
CA GLU A 140 -12.71 12.17 3.13
C GLU A 140 -12.72 11.22 1.94
N VAL A 141 -13.51 10.15 1.97
CA VAL A 141 -13.60 9.19 0.87
C VAL A 141 -14.08 9.86 -0.41
N VAL A 142 -15.09 10.73 -0.31
CA VAL A 142 -15.61 11.51 -1.44
C VAL A 142 -14.57 12.47 -2.00
N ARG A 143 -13.82 13.15 -1.13
CA ARG A 143 -12.72 14.06 -1.49
C ARG A 143 -11.54 13.32 -2.11
N GLU A 144 -11.05 12.23 -1.52
CA GLU A 144 -9.97 11.39 -2.06
C GLU A 144 -10.28 10.97 -3.52
N ARG A 145 -11.54 10.62 -3.81
CA ARG A 145 -12.01 10.28 -5.16
C ARG A 145 -12.25 11.48 -6.07
N SER A 146 -12.75 12.60 -5.54
CA SER A 146 -12.94 13.84 -6.32
C SER A 146 -11.60 14.43 -6.72
N ASP A 147 -10.61 14.39 -5.84
CA ASP A 147 -9.22 14.72 -6.14
C ASP A 147 -8.67 13.72 -7.16
N ALA A 148 -8.87 12.41 -6.96
CA ALA A 148 -8.49 11.39 -7.95
C ALA A 148 -9.10 11.61 -9.34
N ALA A 149 -10.35 12.05 -9.42
CA ALA A 149 -11.06 12.34 -10.67
C ALA A 149 -10.61 13.67 -11.30
N ARG A 150 -10.38 14.72 -10.50
CA ARG A 150 -9.84 16.01 -10.96
C ARG A 150 -8.40 15.91 -11.44
N ILE A 151 -7.64 14.95 -10.90
CA ILE A 151 -6.28 14.62 -11.32
C ILE A 151 -6.23 13.97 -12.72
N TRP A 152 -7.37 13.64 -13.35
CA TRP A 152 -7.38 13.02 -14.67
C TRP A 152 -7.09 13.97 -15.84
N ASP A 153 -7.42 15.27 -15.74
CA ASP A 153 -7.22 16.20 -16.87
C ASP A 153 -5.74 16.59 -17.11
N ALA A 154 -4.85 16.30 -16.15
CA ALA A 154 -3.41 16.28 -16.33
C ALA A 154 -2.76 15.44 -15.22
N PRO A 155 -1.75 14.58 -15.50
CA PRO A 155 -0.99 13.93 -14.43
C PRO A 155 -0.55 15.02 -13.45
N PRO A 156 -0.67 14.80 -12.13
CA PRO A 156 -0.33 15.82 -11.16
C PRO A 156 1.10 16.25 -11.49
N ALA A 157 1.38 17.56 -11.48
CA ALA A 157 2.66 18.10 -11.97
C ALA A 157 3.89 17.34 -11.44
N ALA A 158 3.75 16.77 -10.25
CA ALA A 158 4.74 15.97 -9.55
C ALA A 158 5.00 14.55 -10.10
N ASP A 159 4.26 14.05 -11.09
CA ASP A 159 4.49 12.74 -11.73
C ASP A 159 4.75 12.86 -13.25
N ARG A 160 4.95 14.09 -13.77
CA ARG A 160 5.27 14.33 -15.19
C ARG A 160 6.52 13.59 -15.67
N TRP A 161 7.48 13.35 -14.77
CA TRP A 161 8.68 12.57 -15.07
C TRP A 161 8.36 11.14 -15.53
N THR A 162 7.21 10.56 -15.15
CA THR A 162 6.79 9.22 -15.63
C THR A 162 6.55 9.17 -17.14
N MET A 163 6.36 10.32 -17.80
CA MET A 163 6.08 10.43 -19.24
C MET A 163 7.31 10.70 -20.10
N ILE A 164 8.49 10.85 -19.48
CA ILE A 164 9.72 11.23 -20.18
C ILE A 164 10.52 9.97 -20.54
N ASP A 165 10.65 9.68 -21.83
CA ASP A 165 11.34 8.46 -22.28
C ASP A 165 12.86 8.53 -22.10
N ASP A 166 13.44 9.72 -22.25
CA ASP A 166 14.87 9.96 -22.03
C ASP A 166 15.22 9.84 -20.53
N PRO A 167 16.07 8.87 -20.11
CA PRO A 167 16.35 8.65 -18.70
C PRO A 167 16.95 9.87 -18.00
N ASP A 168 17.86 10.58 -18.65
CA ASP A 168 18.53 11.73 -18.04
C ASP A 168 17.57 12.90 -17.83
N ALA A 169 16.76 13.24 -18.84
CA ALA A 169 15.72 14.25 -18.71
C ALA A 169 14.65 13.85 -17.67
N LEU A 170 14.32 12.56 -17.58
CA LEU A 170 13.43 12.06 -16.54
C LEU A 170 13.97 12.36 -15.15
N LEU A 171 15.27 12.09 -14.92
CA LEU A 171 15.89 12.26 -13.62
C LEU A 171 15.98 13.72 -13.21
N GLU A 172 16.22 14.63 -14.17
CA GLU A 172 16.19 16.09 -13.94
C GLU A 172 14.79 16.57 -13.52
N VAL A 173 13.74 16.15 -14.24
CA VAL A 173 12.36 16.52 -13.89
C VAL A 173 11.92 15.89 -12.57
N TRP A 174 12.34 14.65 -12.32
CA TRP A 174 12.13 14.00 -11.02
C TRP A 174 12.77 14.79 -9.89
N LEU A 175 14.04 15.19 -10.02
CA LEU A 175 14.76 15.97 -9.02
C LEU A 175 14.04 17.29 -8.71
N GLY A 176 13.58 18.01 -9.75
CA GLY A 176 12.76 19.22 -9.58
C GLY A 176 11.41 18.98 -8.88
N SER A 177 10.84 17.78 -9.00
CA SER A 177 9.60 17.42 -8.26
C SER A 177 9.86 17.13 -6.78
N GLN A 178 11.04 16.62 -6.42
CA GLN A 178 11.37 16.30 -5.02
C GLN A 178 11.64 17.57 -4.19
N THR A 179 12.25 18.59 -4.81
CA THR A 179 12.49 19.88 -4.14
C THR A 179 11.20 20.63 -3.81
N THR A 180 10.11 20.36 -4.55
CA THR A 180 8.79 20.98 -4.32
C THR A 180 7.87 20.14 -3.43
N ARG A 181 8.04 18.81 -3.36
CA ARG A 181 7.30 17.88 -2.48
C ARG A 181 7.81 17.83 -1.02
N ALA A 182 8.81 18.64 -0.67
CA ALA A 182 9.52 18.58 0.60
C ALA A 182 8.78 18.98 1.92
N PRO A 183 7.51 19.44 2.01
CA PRO A 183 6.94 19.76 3.32
C PRO A 183 6.82 18.55 4.27
N TRP A 184 6.76 17.33 3.72
CA TRP A 184 6.52 16.09 4.47
C TRP A 184 7.75 15.18 4.55
N SER A 185 8.84 15.53 3.86
CA SER A 185 10.08 14.76 3.83
C SER A 185 11.13 15.50 4.65
N ASN A 186 11.58 14.91 5.76
CA ASN A 186 12.74 15.39 6.50
C ASN A 186 14.07 15.14 5.74
N THR A 187 14.02 14.66 4.50
CA THR A 187 15.20 14.39 3.68
C THR A 187 15.68 15.70 3.06
N PRO A 188 16.92 16.16 3.34
CA PRO A 188 17.48 17.36 2.73
C PRO A 188 17.52 17.25 1.19
N ALA A 189 17.18 18.34 0.50
CA ALA A 189 17.17 18.39 -0.97
C ALA A 189 18.50 17.93 -1.62
N GLY A 190 19.63 18.20 -0.95
CA GLY A 190 20.95 17.77 -1.41
C GLY A 190 21.13 16.26 -1.52
N ILE A 191 20.38 15.46 -0.75
CA ILE A 191 20.43 13.99 -0.82
C ILE A 191 19.85 13.49 -2.14
N TYR A 192 18.71 14.05 -2.59
CA TYR A 192 18.11 13.66 -3.87
C TYR A 192 19.01 14.02 -5.05
N ALA A 193 19.67 15.19 -5.00
CA ALA A 193 20.61 15.62 -6.03
C ALA A 193 21.86 14.72 -6.07
N ALA A 194 22.42 14.38 -4.90
CA ALA A 194 23.54 13.45 -4.81
C ALA A 194 23.18 12.05 -5.32
N TYR A 195 21.98 11.56 -4.99
CA TYR A 195 21.51 10.26 -5.47
C TYR A 195 21.27 10.25 -6.98
N ALA A 196 20.69 11.33 -7.54
CA ALA A 196 20.54 11.48 -8.99
C ALA A 196 21.90 11.46 -9.71
N ALA A 197 22.88 12.21 -9.21
CA ALA A 197 24.23 12.23 -9.76
C ALA A 197 24.92 10.86 -9.68
N TRP A 198 24.76 10.16 -8.55
CA TRP A 198 25.25 8.80 -8.38
C TRP A 198 24.61 7.83 -9.38
N LEU A 199 23.29 7.89 -9.58
CA LEU A 199 22.58 7.03 -10.54
C LEU A 199 23.11 7.20 -11.97
N LYS A 200 23.42 8.43 -12.38
CA LYS A 200 24.01 8.73 -13.70
C LYS A 200 25.41 8.15 -13.89
N ALA A 201 26.20 8.10 -12.81
CA ALA A 201 27.56 7.55 -12.84
C ALA A 201 27.63 6.04 -12.54
N ALA A 202 26.54 5.45 -12.04
CA ALA A 202 26.51 4.07 -11.60
C ALA A 202 26.55 3.07 -12.76
N THR A 203 27.15 1.91 -12.48
CA THR A 203 27.20 0.76 -13.39
C THR A 203 25.92 -0.07 -13.32
N PRO A 204 25.67 -0.98 -14.28
CA PRO A 204 24.51 -1.87 -14.23
C PRO A 204 24.39 -2.71 -12.94
N ASP A 205 25.51 -3.18 -12.37
CA ASP A 205 25.52 -3.94 -11.12
C ASP A 205 25.14 -3.08 -9.92
N GLN A 206 25.59 -1.82 -9.91
CA GLN A 206 25.21 -0.84 -8.90
C GLN A 206 23.72 -0.47 -9.03
N TRP A 207 23.18 -0.36 -10.24
CA TRP A 207 21.74 -0.20 -10.44
C TRP A 207 20.94 -1.41 -9.96
N HIS A 208 21.44 -2.63 -10.17
CA HIS A 208 20.81 -3.83 -9.63
C HIS A 208 20.71 -3.76 -8.10
N SER A 209 21.81 -3.37 -7.45
CA SER A 209 21.87 -3.17 -6.00
C SER A 209 20.91 -2.06 -5.54
N ALA A 210 20.89 -0.92 -6.24
CA ALA A 210 19.98 0.19 -5.94
C ALA A 210 18.51 -0.21 -6.08
N ALA A 211 18.16 -1.00 -7.10
CA ALA A 211 16.81 -1.51 -7.28
C ALA A 211 16.40 -2.45 -6.14
N ARG A 212 17.32 -3.32 -5.69
CA ARG A 212 17.08 -4.28 -4.61
C ARG A 212 16.85 -3.63 -3.24
N PHE A 213 17.58 -2.56 -2.97
CA PHE A 213 17.50 -1.83 -1.69
C PHE A 213 16.78 -0.49 -1.83
N HIS A 214 15.91 -0.36 -2.85
CA HIS A 214 15.24 0.89 -3.13
C HIS A 214 14.37 1.34 -1.96
N ASN A 215 14.61 2.56 -1.50
CA ASN A 215 13.75 3.21 -0.52
C ASN A 215 12.52 3.78 -1.23
N TRP A 216 11.36 3.15 -1.04
CA TRP A 216 10.10 3.55 -1.64
C TRP A 216 9.65 4.97 -1.27
N SER A 217 10.19 5.54 -0.18
CA SER A 217 9.99 6.95 0.18
C SER A 217 10.67 7.92 -0.79
N TYR A 218 11.64 7.47 -1.61
CA TYR A 218 12.28 8.28 -2.66
C TYR A 218 11.45 8.33 -3.95
N SER A 219 10.17 7.95 -3.89
CA SER A 219 9.28 7.77 -5.04
C SER A 219 9.81 6.74 -6.05
N LEU A 220 9.21 6.68 -7.24
CA LEU A 220 9.59 5.70 -8.27
C LEU A 220 10.54 6.26 -9.34
N GLY A 221 10.86 7.57 -9.31
CA GLY A 221 11.73 8.21 -10.32
C GLY A 221 13.04 7.45 -10.58
N PRO A 222 13.82 7.08 -9.55
CA PRO A 222 15.02 6.26 -9.70
C PRO A 222 14.79 4.93 -10.42
N LEU A 223 13.68 4.24 -10.12
CA LEU A 223 13.34 2.96 -10.75
C LEU A 223 12.93 3.14 -12.21
N PHE A 224 12.27 4.24 -12.55
CA PHE A 224 11.99 4.61 -13.93
C PHE A 224 13.29 4.93 -14.71
N PHE A 225 14.21 5.70 -14.11
CA PHE A 225 15.52 5.95 -14.69
C PHE A 225 16.24 4.64 -15.01
N ILE A 226 16.41 3.77 -14.01
CA ILE A 226 17.09 2.48 -14.15
C ILE A 226 16.42 1.63 -15.22
N SER A 227 15.10 1.43 -15.15
CA SER A 227 14.38 0.53 -16.06
C SER A 227 14.28 1.02 -17.52
N ARG A 228 14.45 2.33 -17.77
CA ARG A 228 14.47 2.92 -19.11
C ARG A 228 15.87 3.04 -19.70
N HIS A 229 16.90 3.02 -18.85
CA HIS A 229 18.26 3.18 -19.31
C HIS A 229 18.64 2.10 -20.35
N PRO A 230 19.27 2.45 -21.50
CA PRO A 230 19.65 1.46 -22.51
C PRO A 230 20.57 0.36 -22.01
N ALA A 231 21.44 0.68 -21.04
CA ALA A 231 22.33 -0.29 -20.39
C ALA A 231 21.67 -1.06 -19.23
N CYS A 232 20.36 -0.91 -19.02
CA CYS A 232 19.65 -1.68 -18.00
C CYS A 232 19.66 -3.17 -18.34
N GLU A 233 19.98 -3.97 -17.34
CA GLU A 233 19.98 -5.43 -17.43
C GLU A 233 18.58 -6.00 -17.26
N LEU A 234 18.25 -7.05 -18.01
CA LEU A 234 16.95 -7.71 -17.93
C LEU A 234 16.66 -8.20 -16.51
N ALA A 235 17.67 -8.74 -15.83
CA ALA A 235 17.54 -9.16 -14.43
C ALA A 235 17.14 -8.01 -13.49
N THR A 236 17.74 -6.83 -13.67
CA THR A 236 17.40 -5.63 -12.91
C THR A 236 15.99 -5.16 -13.22
N ALA A 237 15.59 -5.14 -14.49
CA ALA A 237 14.23 -4.77 -14.88
C ALA A 237 13.18 -5.75 -14.32
N LEU A 238 13.46 -7.06 -14.33
CA LEU A 238 12.60 -8.07 -13.74
C LEU A 238 12.54 -7.90 -12.22
N HIS A 239 13.65 -7.63 -11.53
CA HIS A 239 13.62 -7.35 -10.10
C HIS A 239 12.70 -6.17 -9.78
N ILE A 240 12.83 -5.06 -10.51
CA ILE A 240 11.95 -3.88 -10.35
C ILE A 240 10.49 -4.26 -10.60
N LEU A 241 10.22 -5.04 -11.66
CA LEU A 241 8.87 -5.48 -12.02
C LEU A 241 8.20 -6.28 -10.90
N TYR A 242 8.92 -7.23 -10.30
CA TYR A 242 8.39 -8.03 -9.18
C TYR A 242 8.23 -7.21 -7.91
N ALA A 243 9.15 -6.28 -7.65
CA ALA A 243 9.08 -5.39 -6.50
C ALA A 243 7.94 -4.36 -6.59
N ALA A 244 7.51 -3.98 -7.80
CA ALA A 244 6.43 -3.02 -8.06
C ALA A 244 5.00 -3.50 -7.74
N ASP A 245 4.85 -4.58 -6.97
CA ASP A 245 3.57 -5.17 -6.56
C ASP A 245 2.62 -5.52 -7.73
N LEU A 246 2.92 -6.65 -8.38
CA LEU A 246 2.15 -7.16 -9.52
C LEU A 246 0.68 -7.50 -9.21
N ARG A 247 0.26 -7.46 -7.93
CA ARG A 247 -1.15 -7.62 -7.57
C ARG A 247 -2.01 -6.52 -8.17
N TRP A 248 -1.46 -5.34 -8.45
CA TRP A 248 -2.15 -4.28 -9.18
C TRP A 248 -2.57 -4.73 -10.59
N VAL A 249 -1.66 -5.36 -11.33
CA VAL A 249 -1.96 -5.89 -12.67
C VAL A 249 -2.92 -7.07 -12.59
N ALA A 250 -2.75 -7.98 -11.63
CA ALA A 250 -3.66 -9.11 -11.45
C ALA A 250 -5.10 -8.66 -11.15
N ARG A 251 -5.26 -7.58 -10.36
CA ARG A 251 -6.58 -7.07 -9.94
C ARG A 251 -7.25 -6.16 -10.96
N PHE A 252 -6.49 -5.33 -11.66
CA PHE A 252 -7.03 -4.25 -12.51
C PHE A 252 -6.63 -4.36 -13.99
N GLY A 253 -5.81 -5.36 -14.34
CA GLY A 253 -5.16 -5.44 -15.64
C GLY A 253 -4.18 -4.28 -15.87
N PHE A 254 -3.85 -4.05 -17.14
CA PHE A 254 -3.06 -2.90 -17.59
C PHE A 254 -3.94 -1.64 -17.83
N ASN A 255 -5.12 -1.55 -17.20
CA ASN A 255 -6.05 -0.45 -17.41
C ASN A 255 -5.82 0.68 -16.38
N PRO A 256 -5.22 1.83 -16.76
CA PRO A 256 -4.99 2.94 -15.83
C PRO A 256 -6.28 3.54 -15.26
N ALA A 257 -7.41 3.46 -15.98
CA ALA A 257 -8.70 3.95 -15.49
C ALA A 257 -9.29 3.09 -14.37
N ALA A 258 -8.81 1.85 -14.19
CA ALA A 258 -9.27 0.93 -13.16
C ALA A 258 -8.41 0.96 -11.88
N VAL A 259 -7.21 1.55 -11.94
CA VAL A 259 -6.24 1.58 -10.82
C VAL A 259 -6.40 2.88 -10.01
N PRO A 260 -6.28 2.85 -8.66
CA PRO A 260 -6.26 4.05 -7.85
C PRO A 260 -5.16 5.04 -8.28
N THR A 261 -5.43 6.34 -8.22
CA THR A 261 -4.51 7.39 -8.71
C THR A 261 -3.11 7.31 -8.09
N HIS A 262 -3.01 6.99 -6.80
CA HIS A 262 -1.71 6.85 -6.13
C HIS A 262 -0.85 5.68 -6.68
N SER A 263 -1.45 4.72 -7.39
CA SER A 263 -0.78 3.56 -7.98
C SER A 263 -0.55 3.71 -9.50
N HIS A 264 -0.89 4.84 -10.09
CA HIS A 264 -0.72 5.07 -11.54
C HIS A 264 0.75 5.03 -11.96
N ALA A 265 1.65 5.66 -11.20
CA ALA A 265 3.08 5.64 -11.50
C ALA A 265 3.62 4.20 -11.46
N THR A 266 3.17 3.40 -10.49
CA THR A 266 3.50 1.96 -10.40
C THR A 266 3.01 1.20 -11.62
N LEU A 267 1.75 1.39 -12.03
CA LEU A 267 1.21 0.73 -13.23
C LEU A 267 2.01 1.13 -14.48
N ARG A 268 2.36 2.41 -14.64
CA ARG A 268 3.18 2.89 -15.77
C ARG A 268 4.58 2.27 -15.76
N LEU A 269 5.19 2.10 -14.60
CA LEU A 269 6.50 1.43 -14.46
C LEU A 269 6.41 -0.01 -14.95
N ILE A 270 5.41 -0.76 -14.47
CA ILE A 270 5.17 -2.15 -14.86
C ILE A 270 4.91 -2.24 -16.37
N THR A 271 3.99 -1.44 -16.92
CA THR A 271 3.70 -1.44 -18.36
C THR A 271 4.95 -1.12 -19.18
N GLY A 272 5.72 -0.10 -18.79
CA GLY A 272 6.93 0.30 -19.48
C GLY A 272 8.00 -0.80 -19.50
N ILE A 273 8.19 -1.52 -18.39
CA ILE A 273 9.11 -2.66 -18.34
C ILE A 273 8.61 -3.78 -19.25
N CYS A 274 7.33 -4.17 -19.15
CA CYS A 274 6.74 -5.21 -19.99
C CYS A 274 6.90 -4.91 -21.49
N ASP A 275 6.65 -3.67 -21.91
CA ASP A 275 6.79 -3.27 -23.30
C ASP A 275 8.24 -3.31 -23.79
N ARG A 276 9.19 -2.93 -22.93
CA ARG A 276 10.63 -3.03 -23.26
C ARG A 276 11.12 -4.47 -23.31
N ILE A 277 10.61 -5.37 -22.45
CA ILE A 277 10.90 -6.81 -22.51
C ILE A 277 10.43 -7.37 -23.85
N ARG A 278 9.19 -7.07 -24.27
CA ARG A 278 8.64 -7.54 -25.55
C ARG A 278 9.43 -7.05 -26.77
N ARG A 279 10.10 -5.92 -26.65
CA ARG A 279 10.96 -5.33 -27.70
C ARG A 279 12.44 -5.74 -27.57
N ASP A 280 12.78 -6.62 -26.63
CA ASP A 280 14.15 -7.07 -26.35
C ASP A 280 15.16 -5.92 -26.14
N CYS A 281 14.75 -4.89 -25.40
CA CYS A 281 15.52 -3.65 -25.19
C CYS A 281 16.41 -3.67 -23.93
N TYR A 282 16.71 -4.84 -23.37
CA TYR A 282 17.48 -4.98 -22.13
C TYR A 282 18.80 -5.73 -22.39
N ALA A 283 19.85 -5.32 -21.69
CA ALA A 283 21.11 -6.04 -21.65
C ALA A 283 20.95 -7.39 -20.89
N ARG A 284 21.90 -8.33 -21.09
CA ARG A 284 21.78 -9.73 -20.63
C ARG A 284 23.06 -10.32 -20.03
N SER A 285 23.66 -9.64 -19.07
CA SER A 285 24.84 -10.07 -18.30
C SER A 285 24.51 -10.63 -16.91
N LEU A 286 23.36 -10.28 -16.33
CA LEU A 286 22.94 -10.72 -15.01
C LEU A 286 21.87 -11.83 -15.08
N ALA A 287 21.90 -12.73 -14.10
CA ALA A 287 20.86 -13.75 -13.92
C ALA A 287 19.82 -13.28 -12.89
N PHE A 288 18.58 -13.75 -13.03
CA PHE A 288 17.47 -13.45 -12.12
C PHE A 288 16.73 -14.73 -11.73
N ASP A 289 16.48 -14.91 -10.44
CA ASP A 289 15.68 -16.02 -9.91
C ASP A 289 14.55 -15.47 -9.02
N PRO A 290 13.31 -15.40 -9.53
CA PRO A 290 12.20 -14.85 -8.76
C PRO A 290 11.87 -15.68 -7.52
N ALA A 291 12.13 -16.99 -7.52
CA ALA A 291 11.85 -17.85 -6.38
C ALA A 291 12.84 -17.61 -5.24
N ARG A 292 14.10 -17.32 -5.57
CA ARG A 292 15.13 -16.93 -4.61
C ARG A 292 14.88 -15.53 -4.04
N ASP A 293 14.54 -14.57 -4.89
CA ASP A 293 14.49 -13.16 -4.50
C ASP A 293 13.14 -12.75 -3.86
N PHE A 294 12.03 -13.39 -4.25
CA PHE A 294 10.68 -13.05 -3.77
C PHE A 294 9.93 -14.23 -3.16
N GLY A 295 10.57 -15.39 -3.06
CA GLY A 295 9.99 -16.61 -2.49
C GLY A 295 9.18 -17.45 -3.49
N ARG A 296 8.81 -18.66 -3.07
CA ARG A 296 8.15 -19.68 -3.93
C ARG A 296 6.76 -19.27 -4.46
N ASN A 297 6.14 -18.25 -3.86
CA ASN A 297 4.81 -17.76 -4.24
C ASN A 297 4.88 -16.50 -5.13
N ALA A 298 6.06 -16.20 -5.71
CA ALA A 298 6.22 -15.07 -6.61
C ALA A 298 5.19 -15.15 -7.77
N PRO A 299 4.50 -14.03 -8.10
CA PRO A 299 3.48 -14.02 -9.15
C PRO A 299 4.04 -14.50 -10.48
N ARG A 300 3.39 -15.47 -11.12
CA ARG A 300 3.74 -15.85 -12.50
C ARG A 300 3.16 -14.81 -13.45
N ILE A 301 4.03 -14.12 -14.18
CA ILE A 301 3.63 -13.18 -15.23
C ILE A 301 3.79 -13.86 -16.58
N ASP A 302 2.71 -13.89 -17.36
CA ASP A 302 2.81 -14.20 -18.78
C ASP A 302 3.22 -12.94 -19.53
N LEU A 303 4.49 -12.89 -19.96
CA LEU A 303 5.05 -11.78 -20.74
C LEU A 303 4.89 -11.99 -22.25
N GLY A 304 4.22 -13.07 -22.67
CA GLY A 304 3.93 -13.41 -24.05
C GLY A 304 4.79 -14.55 -24.61
N PRO A 305 4.45 -15.03 -25.82
CA PRO A 305 5.16 -16.12 -26.48
C PRO A 305 6.62 -15.73 -26.76
N GLY A 306 7.56 -16.54 -26.28
CA GLY A 306 9.01 -16.34 -26.46
C GLY A 306 9.79 -15.97 -25.20
N PHE A 307 9.12 -15.53 -24.13
CA PHE A 307 9.80 -15.16 -22.88
C PHE A 307 10.51 -16.33 -22.15
N PRO A 308 9.94 -17.56 -22.06
CA PRO A 308 10.63 -18.68 -21.41
C PRO A 308 11.98 -19.02 -22.08
N ALA A 309 12.04 -18.95 -23.41
CA ALA A 309 13.25 -19.21 -24.19
C ALA A 309 14.33 -18.12 -24.01
N GLN A 310 13.97 -16.93 -23.52
CA GLN A 310 14.91 -15.84 -23.23
C GLN A 310 15.60 -15.99 -21.86
N LEU A 311 15.05 -16.81 -20.96
CA LEU A 311 15.60 -17.10 -19.63
C LEU A 311 16.45 -18.37 -19.59
N GLU A 312 16.30 -19.26 -20.57
CA GLU A 312 17.05 -20.52 -20.63
C GLU A 312 18.49 -20.30 -21.15
N GLY A 313 19.49 -20.74 -20.38
CA GLY A 313 20.85 -20.98 -20.90
C GLY A 313 22.00 -20.11 -20.40
N ARG A 314 21.90 -19.40 -19.27
CA ARG A 314 23.07 -18.71 -18.66
C ARG A 314 23.14 -18.93 -17.16
N GLU A 315 24.23 -19.55 -16.71
CA GLU A 315 24.52 -19.68 -15.27
C GLU A 315 24.83 -18.29 -14.66
N PRO A 316 24.33 -17.99 -13.45
CA PRO A 316 24.70 -16.78 -12.73
C PRO A 316 26.20 -16.71 -12.50
N ARG A 317 26.86 -15.61 -12.93
CA ARG A 317 28.21 -15.32 -12.43
C ARG A 317 28.10 -14.73 -11.02
N PRO A 318 28.76 -15.31 -10.01
CA PRO A 318 28.86 -14.67 -8.70
C PRO A 318 29.75 -13.42 -8.83
N VAL A 319 29.18 -12.24 -8.62
CA VAL A 319 29.93 -10.98 -8.54
C VAL A 319 30.14 -10.65 -7.06
N PRO A 320 31.39 -10.42 -6.59
CA PRO A 320 31.63 -9.93 -5.23
C PRO A 320 31.10 -8.51 -5.06
N PHE A 321 30.46 -8.22 -3.94
CA PHE A 321 30.00 -6.87 -3.59
C PHE A 321 31.19 -6.03 -3.11
N ASP A 322 31.41 -4.87 -3.74
CA ASP A 322 32.31 -3.81 -3.26
C ASP A 322 31.44 -2.57 -2.97
N ASP A 323 30.96 -2.47 -1.74
CA ASP A 323 29.83 -1.65 -1.30
C ASP A 323 30.24 -0.21 -0.95
N GLY A 324 30.89 0.48 -1.89
CA GLY A 324 31.25 1.90 -1.84
C GLY A 324 30.09 2.92 -1.76
N TYR A 325 29.01 2.58 -1.05
CA TYR A 325 27.92 3.47 -0.70
C TYR A 325 28.36 4.49 0.37
N PRO A 326 28.00 5.77 0.26
CA PRO A 326 27.87 6.61 1.45
C PRO A 326 26.72 6.05 2.29
N ILE A 327 27.06 5.43 3.42
CA ILE A 327 26.10 4.97 4.43
C ILE A 327 25.31 6.21 4.88
N ALA A 328 24.10 6.37 4.34
CA ALA A 328 23.09 7.19 4.99
C ALA A 328 22.89 6.55 6.36
N VAL A 329 23.25 7.30 7.40
CA VAL A 329 23.26 6.90 8.81
C VAL A 329 21.95 6.23 9.20
N TRP A 330 21.95 4.89 9.27
CA TRP A 330 20.97 4.12 10.04
C TRP A 330 21.57 3.92 11.43
N GLU A 331 21.48 4.95 12.27
CA GLU A 331 21.62 4.76 13.71
C GLU A 331 20.36 4.05 14.23
N ALA A 332 20.41 2.72 14.28
CA ALA A 332 19.61 1.91 15.19
C ALA A 332 20.26 0.53 15.40
N VAL A 333 21.22 0.51 16.34
CA VAL A 333 21.39 -0.49 17.41
C VAL A 333 20.68 -1.84 17.21
N GLY A 334 21.44 -2.94 17.10
CA GLY A 334 20.94 -4.28 17.43
C GLY A 334 21.55 -5.47 16.67
N VAL A 335 22.74 -5.90 17.09
CA VAL A 335 23.41 -7.20 16.80
C VAL A 335 22.43 -8.36 17.18
N VAL A 336 22.33 -9.52 16.50
CA VAL A 336 23.26 -10.67 16.48
C VAL A 336 22.75 -11.72 15.47
N TYR A 337 23.65 -12.25 14.64
CA TYR A 337 23.49 -13.55 13.98
C TYR A 337 23.82 -14.68 14.96
N THR A 338 23.08 -15.79 14.94
CA THR A 338 23.67 -17.13 15.12
C THR A 338 22.74 -18.22 14.58
N HIS A 339 23.31 -18.98 13.63
CA HIS A 339 22.95 -20.28 13.03
C HIS A 339 21.56 -20.53 12.45
#